data_AF-A0A372IMB5-F1
#
_entry.id   AF-A0A372IMB5-F1
#
_cell.length_a   1.000
_cell.length_b   1.000
_cell.length_c   1.000
_cell.angle_alpha   90.00
_cell.angle_beta   90.00
_cell.angle_gamma   90.00
#
_symmetry.space_group_name_H-M   'P 1'
#
loop_
_entity.id
_entity.type
_entity.pdbx_description
1 polymer ?
#
loop_
_entity_poly.entity_id
_entity_poly.type
_entity_poly.pdbx_seq_one_letter_code
_entity_poly.pdbx_strand_id
1 'polypeptide(L)'
;MATMAVVIEPAIDRRWCRSYGSGQAKARAGTAIQQRKTAFREDTLMKRLIWLAIAGLAAPLALSAQTTANPIVSSAREIYARQSKLIVAAAEEMPADKYSYHPTPDQWSFGKVTSHIAMSSYAVCSMLSGTAVPDGAKVSDTDSKDQIVAGVKAAFDFCDKALGGLQDSSLGDTITFFRGTHAPRARALFELTGDLQDHYSQQAGYLRLNGMLPPSAKPRK
;
A
#
# COMPACT_ATOMS: atom_id res chain seq x y z
N MET A 1 12.73 -6.86 -96.27
CA MET A 1 11.85 -6.80 -97.45
C MET A 1 10.69 -5.89 -97.13
N ALA A 2 10.51 -4.86 -97.96
CA ALA A 2 9.56 -3.79 -97.81
C ALA A 2 8.11 -4.25 -97.98
N THR A 3 7.18 -3.63 -97.25
CA THR A 3 5.80 -3.49 -97.74
C THR A 3 5.28 -2.10 -97.37
N MET A 4 4.98 -1.32 -98.40
CA MET A 4 4.34 -0.01 -98.36
C MET A 4 2.81 -0.16 -98.24
N ALA A 5 2.20 0.95 -97.83
CA ALA A 5 0.83 1.39 -98.15
C ALA A 5 -0.29 0.71 -97.31
N VAL A 6 -1.42 1.35 -97.01
CA VAL A 6 -2.18 2.40 -97.71
C VAL A 6 -2.92 3.25 -96.66
N VAL A 7 -2.97 4.56 -96.88
CA VAL A 7 -3.85 5.51 -96.18
C VAL A 7 -5.25 5.38 -96.75
N ILE A 8 -6.26 5.16 -95.90
CA ILE A 8 -7.68 5.32 -96.24
C ILE A 8 -8.33 6.12 -95.12
N GLU A 9 -8.65 7.39 -95.39
CA GLU A 9 -9.55 8.20 -94.57
C GLU A 9 -11.01 7.90 -94.94
N PRO A 10 -11.87 7.52 -93.98
CA PRO A 10 -13.29 7.74 -94.10
C PRO A 10 -13.65 9.11 -93.49
N ALA A 11 -14.16 9.99 -94.35
CA ALA A 11 -14.78 11.25 -93.94
C ALA A 11 -15.98 10.97 -93.02
N ILE A 12 -15.86 11.35 -91.74
CA ILE A 12 -16.96 11.30 -90.78
C ILE A 12 -17.69 12.65 -90.78
N ASP A 13 -18.94 12.59 -91.22
CA ASP A 13 -19.94 13.64 -91.19
C ASP A 13 -20.14 14.19 -89.76
N ARG A 14 -19.83 15.48 -89.59
CA ARG A 14 -19.88 16.23 -88.32
C ARG A 14 -21.29 16.68 -87.95
N ARG A 15 -22.29 15.83 -88.14
CA ARG A 15 -23.69 16.24 -87.90
C ARG A 15 -24.53 15.24 -87.11
N TRP A 16 -23.94 14.32 -86.36
CA TRP A 16 -24.71 13.47 -85.44
C TRP A 16 -23.86 13.08 -84.22
N CYS A 17 -23.89 13.92 -83.16
CA CYS A 17 -23.73 13.56 -81.73
C CYS A 17 -23.50 14.80 -80.84
N ARG A 18 -24.29 15.88 -81.03
CA ARG A 18 -24.30 17.04 -80.13
C ARG A 18 -25.58 17.07 -79.29
N SER A 19 -25.86 16.00 -78.53
CA SER A 19 -27.00 16.00 -77.59
C SER A 19 -26.93 15.04 -76.38
N TYR A 20 -25.85 14.29 -76.14
CA TYR A 20 -25.86 13.28 -75.05
C TYR A 20 -24.60 13.28 -74.15
N GLY A 21 -24.03 14.45 -73.84
CA GLY A 21 -22.77 14.52 -73.07
C GLY A 21 -22.74 15.43 -71.84
N SER A 22 -23.64 16.41 -71.68
CA SER A 22 -23.45 17.48 -70.69
C SER A 22 -24.20 17.31 -69.36
N GLY A 23 -25.19 16.41 -69.29
CA GLY A 23 -26.00 16.20 -68.08
C GLY A 23 -25.42 15.17 -67.09
N GLN A 24 -24.80 14.09 -67.57
CA GLN A 24 -24.34 13.00 -66.69
C GLN A 24 -22.99 13.28 -66.01
N ALA A 25 -22.14 14.13 -66.57
CA ALA A 25 -20.82 14.46 -66.00
C ALA A 25 -20.93 15.33 -64.73
N LYS A 26 -21.87 16.28 -64.68
CA LYS A 26 -22.04 17.19 -63.52
C LYS A 26 -22.69 16.49 -62.31
N ALA A 27 -23.62 15.57 -62.54
CA ALA A 27 -24.24 14.78 -61.47
C ALA A 27 -23.22 13.83 -60.81
N ARG A 28 -22.40 13.12 -61.59
CA ARG A 28 -21.37 12.20 -61.07
C ARG A 28 -20.26 12.89 -60.28
N ALA A 29 -19.85 14.11 -60.67
CA ALA A 29 -18.83 14.88 -59.95
C ALA A 29 -19.33 15.38 -58.58
N GLY A 30 -20.59 15.81 -58.48
CA GLY A 30 -21.20 16.24 -57.22
C GLY A 30 -21.31 15.11 -56.19
N THR A 31 -21.73 13.92 -56.62
CA THR A 31 -21.84 12.73 -55.75
C THR A 31 -20.47 12.26 -55.27
N ALA A 32 -19.44 12.26 -56.13
CA ALA A 32 -18.08 11.83 -55.77
C ALA A 32 -17.40 12.78 -54.78
N ILE A 33 -17.63 14.10 -54.88
CA ILE A 33 -17.10 15.10 -53.93
C ILE A 33 -17.83 15.01 -52.59
N GLN A 34 -19.15 14.79 -52.59
CA GLN A 34 -19.94 14.60 -51.38
C GLN A 34 -19.53 13.32 -50.63
N GLN A 35 -19.32 12.21 -51.36
CA GLN A 35 -18.85 10.93 -50.81
C GLN A 35 -17.42 10.99 -50.26
N ARG A 36 -16.52 11.74 -50.92
CA ARG A 36 -15.16 11.97 -50.41
C ARG A 36 -15.17 12.81 -49.13
N LYS A 37 -16.05 13.80 -49.01
CA LYS A 37 -16.18 14.62 -47.80
C LYS A 37 -16.78 13.85 -46.62
N THR A 38 -17.76 12.96 -46.87
CA THR A 38 -18.31 12.09 -45.82
C THR A 38 -17.29 11.06 -45.36
N ALA A 39 -16.61 10.37 -46.29
CA ALA A 39 -15.56 9.40 -45.95
C ALA A 39 -14.40 10.03 -45.17
N PHE A 40 -13.93 11.23 -45.57
CA PHE A 40 -12.87 11.94 -44.85
C PHE A 40 -13.30 12.41 -43.45
N ARG A 41 -14.58 12.78 -43.28
CA ARG A 41 -15.16 13.17 -41.98
C ARG A 41 -15.36 11.95 -41.07
N GLU A 42 -15.77 10.81 -41.62
CA GLU A 42 -15.89 9.54 -40.90
C GLU A 42 -14.52 9.02 -40.47
N ASP A 43 -13.50 9.11 -41.32
CA ASP A 43 -12.11 8.73 -40.99
C ASP A 43 -11.52 9.58 -39.86
N THR A 44 -11.79 10.89 -39.87
CA THR A 44 -11.30 11.80 -38.81
C THR A 44 -12.06 11.63 -37.50
N LEU A 45 -13.38 11.35 -37.55
CA LEU A 45 -14.18 11.03 -36.38
C LEU A 45 -13.81 9.66 -35.79
N MET A 46 -13.64 8.64 -36.63
CA MET A 46 -13.27 7.29 -36.21
C MET A 46 -11.84 7.25 -35.63
N LYS A 47 -10.88 7.98 -36.22
CA LYS A 47 -9.55 8.15 -35.62
C LYS A 47 -9.60 8.87 -34.27
N ARG A 48 -10.43 9.91 -34.12
CA ARG A 48 -10.62 10.61 -32.83
C ARG A 48 -11.27 9.71 -31.78
N LEU A 49 -12.25 8.90 -32.16
CA LEU A 49 -12.90 7.94 -31.26
C LEU A 49 -11.94 6.81 -30.85
N ILE A 50 -11.10 6.33 -31.76
CA ILE A 50 -10.04 5.35 -31.46
C ILE A 50 -8.99 5.96 -30.52
N TRP A 51 -8.54 7.19 -30.76
CA TRP A 51 -7.60 7.87 -29.86
C TRP A 51 -8.20 8.15 -28.47
N LEU A 52 -9.49 8.48 -28.38
CA LEU A 52 -10.21 8.64 -27.11
C LEU A 52 -10.40 7.31 -26.37
N ALA A 53 -10.65 6.21 -27.09
CA ALA A 53 -10.74 4.86 -26.51
C ALA A 53 -9.39 4.37 -25.99
N ILE A 54 -8.29 4.64 -26.70
CA ILE A 54 -6.92 4.31 -26.26
C ILE A 54 -6.52 5.16 -25.04
N ALA A 55 -6.85 6.45 -25.03
CA ALA A 55 -6.63 7.31 -23.86
C ALA A 55 -7.47 6.89 -22.64
N GLY A 56 -8.70 6.40 -22.86
CA GLY A 56 -9.58 5.86 -21.82
C GLY A 56 -9.10 4.53 -21.22
N LEU A 57 -8.39 3.69 -21.99
CA LEU A 57 -7.81 2.43 -21.50
C LEU A 57 -6.46 2.60 -20.78
N ALA A 58 -5.75 3.72 -20.96
CA ALA A 58 -4.48 3.97 -20.29
C ALA A 58 -4.63 4.56 -18.87
N ALA A 59 -5.74 5.26 -18.60
CA ALA A 59 -6.00 5.89 -17.30
C ALA A 59 -6.15 4.92 -16.10
N PRO A 60 -6.74 3.72 -16.23
CA PRO A 60 -6.88 2.80 -15.09
C PRO A 60 -5.56 2.17 -14.61
N LEU A 61 -4.55 2.06 -15.49
CA LEU A 61 -3.28 1.42 -15.15
C LEU A 61 -2.36 2.30 -14.30
N ALA A 62 -2.53 3.62 -14.35
CA ALA A 62 -1.76 4.55 -13.52
C ALA A 62 -2.23 4.58 -12.05
N LEU A 63 -3.46 4.14 -11.76
CA LEU A 63 -4.02 4.17 -10.41
C LEU A 63 -3.62 2.95 -9.56
N SER A 64 -3.15 1.85 -10.17
CA SER A 64 -2.69 0.64 -9.47
C SER A 64 -1.19 0.64 -9.13
N ALA A 65 -0.45 1.69 -9.49
CA ALA A 65 0.99 1.81 -9.26
C ALA A 65 1.34 2.93 -8.26
N GLN A 66 0.46 3.21 -7.29
CA GLN A 66 0.83 4.06 -6.18
C GLN A 66 1.77 3.28 -5.26
N THR A 67 3.08 3.35 -5.52
CA THR A 67 4.11 2.83 -4.64
C THR A 67 3.89 3.45 -3.26
N THR A 68 3.42 2.67 -2.30
CA THR A 68 3.32 3.12 -0.91
C THR A 68 4.71 3.55 -0.49
N ALA A 69 4.89 4.80 -0.08
CA ALA A 69 6.15 5.23 0.49
C ALA A 69 6.38 4.43 1.78
N ASN A 70 7.56 3.80 1.89
CA ASN A 70 7.98 2.98 3.02
C ASN A 70 7.14 1.70 3.26
N PRO A 71 7.02 0.79 2.28
CA PRO A 71 6.21 -0.43 2.44
C PRO A 71 6.60 -1.29 3.65
N ILE A 72 7.89 -1.36 4.01
CA ILE A 72 8.35 -2.17 5.15
C ILE A 72 7.92 -1.53 6.46
N VAL A 73 8.22 -0.23 6.65
CA VAL A 73 7.81 0.50 7.85
C VAL A 73 6.29 0.56 7.98
N SER A 74 5.54 0.73 6.88
CA SER A 74 4.08 0.72 6.94
C SER A 74 3.52 -0.62 7.42
N SER A 75 4.05 -1.75 6.91
CA SER A 75 3.64 -3.07 7.37
C SER A 75 3.97 -3.30 8.85
N ALA A 76 5.15 -2.87 9.30
CA ALA A 76 5.53 -2.95 10.70
C ALA A 76 4.60 -2.10 11.60
N ARG A 77 4.21 -0.90 11.16
CA ARG A 77 3.26 -0.02 11.87
C ARG A 77 1.87 -0.64 12.01
N GLU A 78 1.39 -1.35 11.00
CA GLU A 78 0.10 -2.06 11.06
C GLU A 78 0.13 -3.20 12.09
N ILE A 79 1.20 -4.00 12.09
CA ILE A 79 1.41 -5.07 13.06
C ILE A 79 1.51 -4.47 14.47
N TYR A 80 2.37 -3.47 14.65
CA TYR A 80 2.56 -2.75 15.91
C TYR A 80 1.22 -2.20 16.43
N ALA A 81 0.46 -1.47 15.61
CA ALA A 81 -0.79 -0.84 16.02
C ALA A 81 -1.87 -1.86 16.43
N ARG A 82 -1.84 -3.06 15.84
CA ARG A 82 -2.70 -4.16 16.27
C ARG A 82 -2.23 -4.72 17.61
N GLN A 83 -0.95 -5.04 17.76
CA GLN A 83 -0.44 -5.68 18.98
C GLN A 83 -0.49 -4.75 20.19
N SER A 84 -0.12 -3.48 20.04
CA SER A 84 -0.15 -2.50 21.13
C SER A 84 -1.55 -2.37 21.74
N LYS A 85 -2.58 -2.28 20.89
CA LYS A 85 -4.00 -2.29 21.33
C LYS A 85 -4.38 -3.56 22.07
N LEU A 86 -3.96 -4.72 21.57
CA LEU A 86 -4.27 -6.01 22.18
C LEU A 86 -3.58 -6.19 23.54
N ILE A 87 -2.33 -5.74 23.66
CA ILE A 87 -1.54 -5.79 24.90
C ILE A 87 -2.15 -4.87 25.96
N VAL A 88 -2.47 -3.62 25.60
CA VAL A 88 -3.12 -2.68 26.54
C VAL A 88 -4.44 -3.26 27.01
N ALA A 89 -5.28 -3.74 26.09
CA ALA A 89 -6.56 -4.34 26.46
C ALA A 89 -6.40 -5.59 27.34
N ALA A 90 -5.35 -6.39 27.13
CA ALA A 90 -5.09 -7.57 27.95
C ALA A 90 -4.63 -7.20 29.35
N ALA A 91 -3.78 -6.17 29.48
CA ALA A 91 -3.36 -5.62 30.75
C ALA A 91 -4.56 -5.05 31.53
N GLU A 92 -5.42 -4.29 30.86
CA GLU A 92 -6.65 -3.76 31.45
C GLU A 92 -7.64 -4.87 31.87
N GLU A 93 -7.70 -5.96 31.11
CA GLU A 93 -8.59 -7.09 31.39
C GLU A 93 -8.22 -7.84 32.68
N MET A 94 -6.93 -8.10 32.91
CA MET A 94 -6.49 -8.91 34.06
C MET A 94 -6.82 -8.22 35.39
N PRO A 95 -7.51 -8.88 36.34
CA PRO A 95 -7.76 -8.34 37.68
C PRO A 95 -6.47 -7.98 38.42
N ALA A 96 -6.50 -6.93 39.25
CA ALA A 96 -5.31 -6.42 39.93
C ALA A 96 -4.66 -7.46 40.86
N ASP A 97 -5.45 -8.26 41.56
CA ASP A 97 -5.01 -9.37 42.42
C ASP A 97 -4.33 -10.51 41.64
N LYS A 98 -4.50 -10.55 40.31
CA LYS A 98 -3.89 -11.53 39.42
C LYS A 98 -2.67 -11.03 38.66
N TYR A 99 -2.19 -9.81 38.92
CA TYR A 99 -0.92 -9.37 38.34
C TYR A 99 0.29 -10.16 38.84
N SER A 100 0.19 -10.78 40.02
CA SER A 100 1.20 -11.72 40.52
C SER A 100 1.09 -13.13 39.94
N TYR A 101 0.03 -13.46 39.18
CA TYR A 101 -0.18 -14.79 38.64
C TYR A 101 0.92 -15.18 37.64
N HIS A 102 1.42 -16.40 37.78
CA HIS A 102 2.29 -17.09 36.82
C HIS A 102 1.82 -18.55 36.67
N PRO A 103 1.77 -19.14 35.46
CA PRO A 103 1.27 -20.50 35.27
C PRO A 103 2.11 -21.58 35.93
N THR A 104 3.43 -21.39 35.99
CA THR A 104 4.40 -22.28 36.64
C THR A 104 5.39 -21.47 37.46
N PRO A 105 6.07 -22.04 38.47
CA PRO A 105 7.01 -21.28 39.33
C PRO A 105 8.15 -20.58 38.57
N ASP A 106 8.60 -21.14 37.45
CA ASP A 106 9.73 -20.61 36.68
C ASP A 106 9.32 -19.53 35.67
N GLN A 107 8.01 -19.35 35.43
CA GLN A 107 7.51 -18.34 34.50
C GLN A 107 7.37 -16.97 35.17
N TRP A 108 7.55 -15.92 34.38
CA TRP A 108 7.26 -14.56 34.84
C TRP A 108 5.79 -14.39 35.20
N SER A 109 5.54 -13.56 36.22
CA SER A 109 4.18 -13.12 36.55
C SER A 109 3.60 -12.26 35.44
N PHE A 110 2.26 -12.14 35.41
CA PHE A 110 1.57 -11.28 34.45
C PHE A 110 2.05 -9.83 34.51
N GLY A 111 2.24 -9.30 35.73
CA GLY A 111 2.76 -7.97 35.99
C GLY A 111 4.18 -7.80 35.47
N LYS A 112 5.05 -8.80 35.65
CA LYS A 112 6.42 -8.79 35.12
C LYS A 112 6.48 -8.85 33.60
N VAL A 113 5.64 -9.67 32.97
CA VAL A 113 5.50 -9.67 31.50
C VAL A 113 5.06 -8.29 31.02
N THR A 114 4.07 -7.70 31.68
CA THR A 114 3.49 -6.42 31.25
C THR A 114 4.43 -5.23 31.46
N SER A 115 5.15 -5.16 32.58
CA SER A 115 6.18 -4.13 32.81
C SER A 115 7.39 -4.34 31.89
N HIS A 116 7.76 -5.59 31.58
CA HIS A 116 8.78 -5.90 30.60
C HIS A 116 8.45 -5.34 29.22
N ILE A 117 7.21 -5.53 28.74
CA ILE A 117 6.76 -4.98 27.45
C ILE A 117 6.94 -3.45 27.40
N ALA A 118 6.63 -2.72 28.48
CA ALA A 118 6.84 -1.28 28.52
C ALA A 118 8.33 -0.93 28.37
N MET A 119 9.18 -1.58 29.16
CA MET A 119 10.62 -1.32 29.17
C MET A 119 11.31 -1.75 27.86
N SER A 120 10.94 -2.90 27.30
CA SER A 120 11.46 -3.40 26.01
C SER A 120 11.04 -2.47 24.87
N SER A 121 9.78 -2.02 24.85
CA SER A 121 9.28 -1.07 23.85
C SER A 121 10.05 0.25 23.88
N TYR A 122 10.26 0.85 25.06
CA TYR A 122 11.10 2.04 25.18
C TYR A 122 12.52 1.81 24.64
N ALA A 123 13.17 0.72 25.05
CA ALA A 123 14.54 0.42 24.62
C ALA A 123 14.63 0.24 23.09
N VAL A 124 13.74 -0.57 22.50
CA VAL A 124 13.77 -0.86 21.06
C VAL A 124 13.41 0.37 20.23
N CYS A 125 12.40 1.14 20.62
CA CYS A 125 12.01 2.36 19.91
C CYS A 125 13.04 3.49 20.06
N SER A 126 13.80 3.50 21.15
CA SER A 126 14.95 4.39 21.32
C SER A 126 16.08 4.03 20.36
N MET A 127 16.42 2.74 20.25
CA MET A 127 17.41 2.24 19.28
C MET A 127 16.97 2.50 17.82
N LEU A 128 15.68 2.36 17.53
CA LEU A 128 15.11 2.63 16.21
C LEU A 128 15.23 4.09 15.78
N SER A 129 14.84 5.02 16.67
CA SER A 129 14.73 6.44 16.36
C SER A 129 15.99 7.26 16.70
N GLY A 130 16.89 6.72 17.54
CA GLY A 130 17.97 7.47 18.17
C GLY A 130 17.49 8.45 19.25
N THR A 131 16.20 8.48 19.57
CA THR A 131 15.64 9.34 20.62
C THR A 131 15.89 8.72 21.98
N ALA A 132 16.42 9.49 22.93
CA ALA A 132 16.60 9.01 24.30
C ALA A 132 15.25 8.68 24.96
N VAL A 133 15.21 7.60 25.75
CA VAL A 133 14.06 7.28 26.60
C VAL A 133 13.89 8.43 27.63
N PRO A 134 12.66 8.92 27.86
CA PRO A 134 12.43 9.98 28.85
C PRO A 134 12.89 9.59 30.25
N ASP A 135 13.40 10.56 31.00
CA ASP A 135 13.73 10.36 32.41
C ASP A 135 12.47 9.94 33.18
N GLY A 136 12.63 8.96 34.07
CA GLY A 136 11.53 8.45 34.88
C GLY A 136 10.58 7.47 34.18
N ALA A 137 10.84 7.08 32.91
CA ALA A 137 10.04 6.10 32.18
C ALA A 137 10.15 4.64 32.70
N LYS A 138 10.57 4.44 33.95
CA LYS A 138 10.77 3.12 34.55
C LYS A 138 9.43 2.55 35.00
N VAL A 139 9.14 1.32 34.59
CA VAL A 139 7.99 0.54 35.04
C VAL A 139 8.50 -0.69 35.78
N SER A 140 8.07 -0.88 37.03
CA SER A 140 8.44 -2.02 37.87
C SER A 140 7.37 -3.11 37.83
N ASP A 141 7.77 -4.38 38.00
CA ASP A 141 6.83 -5.49 38.19
C ASP A 141 6.14 -5.46 39.57
N THR A 142 6.64 -4.64 40.50
CA THR A 142 6.04 -4.37 41.81
C THR A 142 5.07 -3.20 41.83
N ASP A 143 4.92 -2.47 40.72
CA ASP A 143 4.00 -1.34 40.63
C ASP A 143 2.54 -1.82 40.64
N SER A 144 1.62 -0.92 40.98
CA SER A 144 0.19 -1.25 40.90
C SER A 144 -0.23 -1.51 39.44
N LYS A 145 -1.33 -2.25 39.25
CA LYS A 145 -1.94 -2.48 37.93
C LYS A 145 -2.05 -1.18 37.12
N ASP A 146 -2.57 -0.12 37.74
CA ASP A 146 -2.83 1.15 37.06
C ASP A 146 -1.53 1.83 36.62
N GLN A 147 -0.49 1.77 37.44
CA GLN A 147 0.84 2.30 37.10
C GLN A 147 1.49 1.51 35.95
N ILE A 148 1.39 0.18 35.97
CA ILE A 148 1.93 -0.68 34.89
C ILE A 148 1.18 -0.40 33.58
N VAL A 149 -0.15 -0.33 33.61
CA VAL A 149 -0.97 -0.02 32.41
C VAL A 149 -0.64 1.37 31.87
N ALA A 150 -0.51 2.38 32.74
CA ALA A 150 -0.11 3.72 32.34
C ALA A 150 1.30 3.72 31.70
N GLY A 151 2.25 3.00 32.28
CA GLY A 151 3.60 2.84 31.77
C GLY A 151 3.66 2.19 30.38
N VAL A 152 2.90 1.10 30.17
CA VAL A 152 2.79 0.46 28.84
C VAL A 152 2.22 1.41 27.80
N LYS A 153 1.15 2.15 28.13
CA LYS A 153 0.57 3.15 27.22
C LYS A 153 1.58 4.22 26.85
N ALA A 154 2.30 4.75 27.84
CA ALA A 154 3.32 5.76 27.61
C ALA A 154 4.50 5.24 26.75
N ALA A 155 4.87 3.96 26.91
CA ALA A 155 5.89 3.32 26.07
C ALA A 155 5.41 3.21 24.61
N PHE A 156 4.14 2.88 24.40
CA PHE A 156 3.55 2.82 23.07
C PHE A 156 3.41 4.21 22.43
N ASP A 157 3.06 5.25 23.18
CA ASP A 157 3.05 6.62 22.66
C ASP A 157 4.46 7.08 22.22
N PHE A 158 5.50 6.63 22.92
CA PHE A 158 6.89 6.87 22.52
C PHE A 158 7.25 6.11 21.23
N CYS A 159 6.86 4.84 21.12
CA CYS A 159 7.06 4.04 19.92
C CYS A 159 6.29 4.57 18.71
N ASP A 160 5.09 5.13 18.89
CA ASP A 160 4.33 5.76 17.80
C ASP A 160 5.10 6.94 17.19
N LYS A 161 5.75 7.76 18.03
CA LYS A 161 6.61 8.85 17.57
C LYS A 161 7.85 8.31 16.83
N ALA A 162 8.49 7.28 17.37
CA ALA A 162 9.66 6.66 16.75
C ALA A 162 9.34 6.08 15.37
N LEU A 163 8.23 5.35 15.23
CA LEU A 163 7.79 4.76 13.97
C LEU A 163 7.26 5.80 12.97
N GLY A 164 6.69 6.91 13.45
CA GLY A 164 6.18 7.98 12.61
C GLY A 164 7.24 8.69 11.78
N GLY A 165 8.49 8.72 12.26
CA GLY A 165 9.65 9.31 11.55
C GLY A 165 10.53 8.32 10.79
N LEU A 166 10.21 7.02 10.82
CA LEU A 166 11.06 5.98 10.25
C LEU A 166 10.81 5.79 8.75
N GLN A 167 11.88 5.60 7.98
CA GLN A 167 11.83 5.46 6.53
C GLN A 167 12.51 4.16 6.09
N ASP A 168 12.00 3.50 5.04
CA ASP A 168 12.57 2.26 4.51
C ASP A 168 14.03 2.44 4.06
N SER A 169 14.34 3.61 3.51
CA SER A 169 15.69 3.96 3.05
C SER A 169 16.74 3.97 4.17
N SER A 170 16.33 4.09 5.43
CA SER A 170 17.22 4.11 6.58
C SER A 170 17.32 2.74 7.28
N LEU A 171 16.58 1.73 6.85
CA LEU A 171 16.57 0.42 7.51
C LEU A 171 17.91 -0.33 7.40
N GLY A 172 18.73 0.01 6.41
CA GLY A 172 20.08 -0.55 6.22
C GLY A 172 21.15 0.08 7.11
N ASP A 173 20.87 1.23 7.74
CA ASP A 173 21.88 1.93 8.53
C ASP A 173 22.27 1.11 9.77
N THR A 174 23.54 1.16 10.13
CA THR A 174 24.02 0.51 11.36
C THR A 174 23.62 1.34 12.57
N ILE A 175 23.02 0.68 13.57
CA ILE A 175 22.68 1.24 14.88
C ILE A 175 23.42 0.49 15.97
N THR A 176 23.60 1.14 17.12
CA THR A 176 23.92 0.44 18.37
C THR A 176 22.67 -0.30 18.84
N PHE A 177 22.80 -1.60 18.99
CA PHE A 177 21.76 -2.51 19.44
C PHE A 177 22.05 -3.00 20.86
N PHE A 178 21.31 -4.01 21.33
CA PHE A 178 21.46 -4.54 22.68
C PHE A 178 22.92 -4.90 23.02
N ARG A 179 23.30 -4.64 24.28
CA ARG A 179 24.63 -4.94 24.84
C ARG A 179 25.78 -4.27 24.08
N GLY A 180 25.52 -3.14 23.42
CA GLY A 180 26.52 -2.41 22.64
C GLY A 180 26.92 -3.08 21.33
N THR A 181 26.18 -4.11 20.90
CA THR A 181 26.39 -4.74 19.59
C THR A 181 25.94 -3.80 18.47
N HIS A 182 26.34 -4.10 17.23
CA HIS A 182 25.93 -3.33 16.06
C HIS A 182 25.06 -4.19 15.14
N ALA A 183 23.98 -3.62 14.63
CA ALA A 183 23.07 -4.28 13.70
C ALA A 183 22.43 -3.27 12.74
N PRO A 184 21.90 -3.71 11.58
CA PRO A 184 21.06 -2.85 10.74
C PRO A 184 19.81 -2.40 11.52
N ARG A 185 19.33 -1.18 11.28
CA ARG A 185 18.12 -0.63 11.91
C ARG A 185 16.89 -1.53 11.72
N ALA A 186 16.81 -2.23 10.58
CA ALA A 186 15.81 -3.27 10.32
C ALA A 186 15.72 -4.32 11.44
N ARG A 187 16.84 -4.69 12.07
CA ARG A 187 16.87 -5.66 13.18
C ARG A 187 16.02 -5.20 14.36
N ALA A 188 16.09 -3.92 14.72
CA ALA A 188 15.29 -3.35 15.80
C ALA A 188 13.80 -3.22 15.41
N LEU A 189 13.51 -2.99 14.12
CA LEU A 189 12.13 -2.93 13.64
C LEU A 189 11.44 -4.30 13.76
N PHE A 190 12.14 -5.36 13.35
CA PHE A 190 11.64 -6.73 13.50
C PHE A 190 11.60 -7.18 14.95
N GLU A 191 12.55 -6.73 15.79
CA GLU A 191 12.49 -6.97 17.24
C GLU A 191 11.20 -6.42 17.84
N LEU A 192 10.87 -5.16 17.53
CA LEU A 192 9.66 -4.53 18.06
C LEU A 192 8.40 -5.33 17.73
N THR A 193 8.23 -5.75 16.48
CA THR A 193 7.01 -6.47 16.10
C THR A 193 7.00 -7.90 16.66
N GLY A 194 8.15 -8.58 16.67
CA GLY A 194 8.27 -9.94 17.20
C GLY A 194 8.02 -10.00 18.71
N ASP A 195 8.68 -9.13 19.48
CA ASP A 195 8.57 -9.06 20.95
C ASP A 195 7.12 -8.84 21.39
N LEU A 196 6.41 -7.92 20.73
CA LEU A 196 5.00 -7.65 21.03
C LEU A 196 4.09 -8.84 20.70
N GLN A 197 4.35 -9.58 19.62
CA GLN A 197 3.58 -10.78 19.27
C GLN A 197 3.79 -11.91 20.28
N ASP A 198 5.03 -12.14 20.68
CA ASP A 198 5.41 -13.18 21.64
C ASP A 198 4.78 -12.89 23.01
N HIS A 199 4.92 -11.65 23.49
CA HIS A 199 4.37 -11.27 24.79
C HIS A 199 2.86 -11.13 24.81
N TYR A 200 2.22 -10.70 23.71
CA TYR A 200 0.76 -10.76 23.63
C TYR A 200 0.26 -12.21 23.71
N SER A 201 0.93 -13.14 23.03
CA SER A 201 0.57 -14.57 23.09
C SER A 201 0.67 -15.10 24.52
N GLN A 202 1.69 -14.68 25.27
CA GLN A 202 1.83 -14.98 26.69
C GLN A 202 0.69 -14.40 27.53
N GLN A 203 0.40 -13.10 27.41
CA GLN A 203 -0.73 -12.46 28.11
C GLN A 203 -2.07 -13.12 27.80
N ALA A 204 -2.31 -13.46 26.53
CA ALA A 204 -3.53 -14.12 26.10
C ALA A 204 -3.68 -15.53 26.70
N GLY A 205 -2.58 -16.27 26.83
CA GLY A 205 -2.54 -17.54 27.55
C GLY A 205 -2.89 -17.38 29.03
N TYR A 206 -2.33 -16.37 29.68
CA TYR A 206 -2.54 -16.12 31.12
C TYR A 206 -4.00 -15.75 31.40
N LEU A 207 -4.62 -14.94 30.53
CA LEU A 207 -6.05 -14.63 30.61
C LEU A 207 -6.92 -15.90 30.52
N ARG A 208 -6.64 -16.79 29.54
CA ARG A 208 -7.38 -18.05 29.39
C ARG A 208 -7.23 -18.95 30.61
N LEU A 209 -6.02 -19.09 31.14
CA LEU A 209 -5.75 -19.88 32.34
C LEU A 209 -6.43 -19.30 33.60
N ASN A 210 -6.85 -18.04 33.54
CA ASN A 210 -7.62 -17.37 34.58
C ASN A 210 -9.12 -17.27 34.28
N GLY A 211 -9.62 -18.04 33.30
CA GLY A 211 -11.04 -18.10 32.94
C GLY A 211 -11.54 -16.91 32.13
N MET A 212 -10.63 -16.12 31.54
CA MET A 212 -10.96 -14.89 30.82
C MET A 212 -10.75 -15.04 29.32
N LEU A 213 -11.57 -14.35 28.52
CA LEU A 213 -11.38 -14.28 27.08
C LEU A 213 -10.34 -13.20 26.75
N PRO A 214 -9.25 -13.54 26.06
CA PRO A 214 -8.27 -12.54 25.65
C PRO A 214 -8.86 -11.59 24.60
N PRO A 215 -8.37 -10.34 24.49
CA PRO A 215 -8.95 -9.32 23.62
C PRO A 215 -9.15 -9.74 22.16
N SER A 216 -8.22 -10.51 21.59
CA SER A 216 -8.30 -11.02 20.21
C SER A 216 -9.42 -12.04 19.97
N ALA A 217 -9.96 -12.65 21.03
CA ALA A 217 -11.05 -13.61 20.96
C ALA A 217 -12.42 -13.00 21.31
N LYS A 218 -12.48 -11.71 21.65
CA LYS A 218 -13.74 -11.02 21.93
C LYS A 218 -14.47 -10.69 20.62
N PRO A 219 -15.81 -10.67 20.60
CA PRO A 219 -16.57 -10.18 19.44
C PRO A 219 -16.13 -8.77 19.06
N ARG A 220 -16.09 -8.48 17.75
CA ARG A 220 -15.83 -7.13 17.27
C ARG A 220 -16.99 -6.23 17.72
N LYS A 221 -16.67 -5.16 18.45
CA LYS A 221 -17.61 -4.09 18.75
C LYS A 221 -17.76 -3.17 17.54
#